data_AF-A0A0F9UPY8-F1
#
_entry.id   AF-A0A0F9UPY8-F1
#
_cell.length_a   1.000
_cell.length_b   1.000
_cell.length_c   1.000
_cell.angle_alpha   90.00
_cell.angle_beta   90.00
_cell.angle_gamma   90.00
#
_symmetry.space_group_name_H-M   'P 1'
#
loop_
_entity.id
_entity.type
_entity.pdbx_description
1 polymer ?
#
loop_
_entity_poly.entity_id
_entity_poly.type
_entity_poly.pdbx_seq_one_letter_code
_entity_poly.pdbx_strand_id
1 'polypeptide(L)'
;MHNALDMLNVCIAPTRLCNLRCEHCYIAPELLSDRSQMSEEVYRKTFDKIEELFKADRKVSKINVELLGGELTMMPLAFWERNLPWTLERMASWDALYDAEASLIWCTNLIFKDPGYVDLLNRMGEQYPAGIDLFVPWEPDTNRFKKDLRLLPRYLQTLKAITGIRRRTLCVTMSQAVIADGPEFLVDTFLPAGITDITCDMLYPAGSGKTYFSRACSYGDVSQFILDLHALLPNSVELSPMVEMEAACRTLTHYHYAGNDTYDIEVEPSGEVTFNSSFTGEESRFGTQTLHILDESFAAKTIFNNTPELALRHRMPYPECKACEFAVVCSGGWAWHKQLSPEQQRIVSHGDCAGLKRLWEHAKRSVGIHAADRSEYISMVARRAKVGSLNRRRLESSSANPVKESEFRGAYEEFFTCCEPNSLIEMVDGELHQKDWIERLFFYDAIGCQVSTDGEWYSRAARQGGEELFRHIVYRNYHFLSFDPGAVAGEVLANPDWELAKELKGVLHGGTNTTPVRKDELFEFAATLSVQLPRETSDAFS
;
A
#
# COMPACT_ATOMS: atom_id res chain seq x y z
N MET A 1 8.42 8.55 12.29
CA MET A 1 8.05 9.24 11.04
C MET A 1 6.65 8.80 10.65
N HIS A 2 5.86 9.73 10.15
CA HIS A 2 4.53 9.45 9.63
C HIS A 2 4.64 8.95 8.19
N ASN A 3 3.80 8.00 7.76
CA ASN A 3 3.66 7.63 6.35
C ASN A 3 2.22 7.89 5.90
N ALA A 4 2.06 8.55 4.77
CA ALA A 4 0.76 8.87 4.22
C ALA A 4 0.29 7.74 3.29
N LEU A 5 -0.45 6.79 3.86
CA LEU A 5 -1.08 5.67 3.15
C LEU A 5 -2.59 5.92 3.11
N ASP A 6 -3.19 5.87 1.91
CA ASP A 6 -4.62 6.15 1.74
C ASP A 6 -5.29 5.42 0.55
N MET A 7 -4.58 4.53 -0.15
CA MET A 7 -5.16 3.72 -1.22
C MET A 7 -5.68 2.36 -0.73
N LEU A 8 -6.86 1.99 -1.23
CA LEU A 8 -7.40 0.64 -1.23
C LEU A 8 -7.11 -0.01 -2.59
N ASN A 9 -6.05 -0.83 -2.65
CA ASN A 9 -5.75 -1.66 -3.80
C ASN A 9 -6.45 -3.01 -3.66
N VAL A 10 -7.23 -3.40 -4.67
CA VAL A 10 -7.96 -4.66 -4.69
C VAL A 10 -7.66 -5.43 -5.96
N CYS A 11 -6.98 -6.54 -5.80
CA CYS A 11 -6.67 -7.49 -6.84
C CYS A 11 -7.79 -8.55 -6.90
N ILE A 12 -8.50 -8.64 -8.01
CA ILE A 12 -9.50 -9.68 -8.24
C ILE A 12 -8.87 -10.71 -9.16
N ALA A 13 -8.87 -11.98 -8.76
CA ALA A 13 -8.38 -13.10 -9.54
C ALA A 13 -9.55 -13.97 -10.02
N PRO A 14 -10.19 -13.67 -11.18
CA PRO A 14 -11.28 -14.47 -11.70
C PRO A 14 -10.89 -15.92 -12.02
N THR A 15 -9.60 -16.16 -12.30
CA THR A 15 -9.02 -17.48 -12.50
C THR A 15 -7.52 -17.48 -12.21
N ARG A 16 -7.00 -18.58 -11.69
CA ARG A 16 -5.55 -18.82 -11.62
C ARG A 16 -5.00 -19.52 -12.86
N LEU A 17 -5.87 -20.00 -13.75
CA LEU A 17 -5.47 -20.66 -14.99
C LEU A 17 -4.64 -19.73 -15.86
N CYS A 18 -3.43 -20.14 -16.22
CA CYS A 18 -2.57 -19.40 -17.13
C CYS A 18 -2.10 -20.29 -18.29
N ASN A 19 -1.89 -19.69 -19.45
CA ASN A 19 -1.30 -20.34 -20.63
C ASN A 19 0.23 -20.22 -20.67
N LEU A 20 0.84 -19.49 -19.74
CA LEU A 20 2.30 -19.34 -19.58
C LEU A 20 2.77 -19.88 -18.21
N ARG A 21 4.08 -20.08 -18.09
CA ARG A 21 4.77 -20.58 -16.88
C ARG A 21 6.07 -19.79 -16.73
N CYS A 22 5.93 -18.55 -16.27
CA CYS A 22 7.07 -17.64 -16.12
C CYS A 22 7.85 -17.97 -14.84
N GLU A 23 9.18 -17.95 -14.92
CA GLU A 23 10.08 -18.35 -13.82
C GLU A 23 10.07 -17.37 -12.64
N HIS A 24 9.67 -16.12 -12.87
CA HIS A 24 9.58 -15.08 -11.85
C HIS A 24 8.16 -14.92 -11.25
N CYS A 25 7.19 -15.71 -11.71
CA CYS A 25 5.78 -15.51 -11.37
C CYS A 25 5.54 -15.69 -9.88
N TYR A 26 4.83 -14.73 -9.26
CA TYR A 26 4.46 -14.76 -7.85
C TYR A 26 3.41 -15.86 -7.54
N ILE A 27 2.69 -16.33 -8.56
CA ILE A 27 1.71 -17.40 -8.43
C ILE A 27 2.41 -18.76 -8.31
N ALA A 28 2.00 -19.56 -7.34
CA ALA A 28 2.50 -20.91 -7.16
C ALA A 28 2.25 -21.77 -8.44
N PRO A 29 3.24 -22.55 -8.92
CA PRO A 29 3.13 -23.30 -10.18
C PRO A 29 1.90 -24.20 -10.32
N GLU A 30 1.46 -24.81 -9.22
CA GLU A 30 0.30 -25.68 -9.13
C GLU A 30 -1.01 -24.93 -9.40
N LEU A 31 -1.12 -23.67 -8.94
CA LEU A 31 -2.30 -22.83 -9.14
C LEU A 31 -2.45 -22.40 -10.60
N LEU A 32 -1.34 -22.25 -11.34
CA LEU A 32 -1.38 -21.88 -12.77
C LEU A 32 -2.08 -22.91 -13.68
N SER A 33 -2.35 -24.10 -13.14
CA SER A 33 -3.06 -25.18 -13.82
C SER A 33 -4.48 -25.41 -13.29
N ASP A 34 -4.85 -24.70 -12.22
CA ASP A 34 -6.20 -24.75 -11.67
C ASP A 34 -7.20 -24.18 -12.66
N ARG A 35 -8.28 -24.91 -12.89
CA ARG A 35 -9.36 -24.54 -13.81
C ARG A 35 -10.58 -23.96 -13.09
N SER A 36 -10.49 -23.75 -11.79
CA SER A 36 -11.48 -22.99 -11.05
C SER A 36 -11.64 -21.60 -11.66
N GLN A 37 -12.89 -21.16 -11.71
CA GLN A 37 -13.30 -19.89 -12.28
C GLN A 37 -14.29 -19.23 -11.34
N MET A 38 -14.12 -17.94 -11.15
CA MET A 38 -15.00 -17.12 -10.34
C MET A 38 -16.39 -17.09 -10.96
N SER A 39 -17.41 -17.30 -10.13
CA SER A 39 -18.79 -17.14 -10.58
C SER A 39 -19.14 -15.65 -10.74
N GLU A 40 -20.14 -15.36 -11.56
CA GLU A 40 -20.64 -13.99 -11.73
C GLU A 40 -21.19 -13.39 -10.43
N GLU A 41 -21.78 -14.22 -9.57
CA GLU A 41 -22.25 -13.81 -8.25
C GLU A 41 -21.11 -13.38 -7.34
N VAL A 42 -20.05 -14.21 -7.23
CA VAL A 42 -18.85 -13.91 -6.44
C VAL A 42 -18.17 -12.64 -6.97
N TYR A 43 -18.02 -12.54 -8.29
CA TYR A 43 -17.40 -11.37 -8.93
C TYR A 43 -18.14 -10.07 -8.59
N ARG A 44 -19.46 -10.01 -8.79
CA ARG A 44 -20.22 -8.79 -8.50
C ARG A 44 -20.29 -8.48 -7.02
N LYS A 45 -20.45 -9.51 -6.18
CA LYS A 45 -20.44 -9.36 -4.71
C LYS A 45 -19.12 -8.79 -4.20
N THR A 46 -18.01 -9.11 -4.86
CA THR A 46 -16.69 -8.54 -4.54
C THR A 46 -16.73 -7.02 -4.62
N PHE A 47 -17.27 -6.42 -5.69
CA PHE A 47 -17.37 -4.97 -5.81
C PHE A 47 -18.26 -4.33 -4.72
N ASP A 48 -19.35 -4.98 -4.31
CA ASP A 48 -20.15 -4.51 -3.18
C ASP A 48 -19.32 -4.44 -1.89
N LYS A 49 -18.46 -5.43 -1.68
CA LYS A 49 -17.60 -5.57 -0.50
C LYS A 49 -16.40 -4.62 -0.52
N ILE A 50 -15.87 -4.29 -1.69
CA ILE A 50 -14.88 -3.21 -1.87
C ILE A 50 -15.48 -1.87 -1.42
N GLU A 51 -16.69 -1.55 -1.87
CA GLU A 51 -17.35 -0.30 -1.48
C GLU A 51 -17.70 -0.28 0.02
N GLU A 52 -18.13 -1.42 0.59
CA GLU A 52 -18.35 -1.57 2.04
C GLU A 52 -17.08 -1.24 2.84
N LEU A 53 -15.94 -1.81 2.43
CA LEU A 53 -14.64 -1.56 3.06
C LEU A 53 -14.20 -0.11 2.92
N PHE A 54 -14.29 0.46 1.72
CA PHE A 54 -13.94 1.86 1.46
C PHE A 54 -14.72 2.83 2.37
N LYS A 55 -16.01 2.58 2.58
CA LYS A 55 -16.86 3.38 3.47
C LYS A 55 -16.55 3.18 4.95
N ALA A 56 -16.02 2.01 5.33
CA ALA A 56 -15.74 1.67 6.72
C ALA A 56 -14.45 2.30 7.24
N ASP A 57 -13.37 2.32 6.44
CA ASP A 57 -12.10 2.94 6.83
C ASP A 57 -12.02 4.42 6.38
N ARG A 58 -12.16 5.32 7.34
CA ARG A 58 -12.15 6.78 7.11
C ARG A 58 -10.80 7.36 6.66
N LYS A 59 -9.75 6.54 6.62
CA LYS A 59 -8.41 6.95 6.17
C LYS A 59 -8.22 6.80 4.68
N VAL A 60 -8.94 5.88 4.05
CA VAL A 60 -8.85 5.61 2.61
C VAL A 60 -9.54 6.72 1.83
N SER A 61 -8.91 7.15 0.75
CA SER A 61 -9.38 8.21 -0.15
C SER A 61 -9.40 7.77 -1.62
N LYS A 62 -8.71 6.67 -1.97
CA LYS A 62 -8.58 6.15 -3.34
C LYS A 62 -8.92 4.68 -3.43
N ILE A 63 -9.46 4.26 -4.57
CA ILE A 63 -9.79 2.87 -4.87
C ILE A 63 -9.12 2.47 -6.19
N ASN A 64 -8.20 1.52 -6.14
CA ASN A 64 -7.68 0.87 -7.34
C ASN A 64 -8.21 -0.56 -7.40
N VAL A 65 -8.75 -0.97 -8.55
CA VAL A 65 -9.17 -2.35 -8.80
C VAL A 65 -8.36 -2.91 -9.95
N GLU A 66 -7.65 -3.99 -9.66
CA GLU A 66 -6.87 -4.73 -10.63
C GLU A 66 -7.57 -6.05 -10.94
N LEU A 67 -7.76 -6.33 -12.22
CA LEU A 67 -8.13 -7.64 -12.71
C LEU A 67 -6.83 -8.37 -13.05
N LEU A 68 -6.49 -9.42 -12.29
CA LEU A 68 -5.28 -10.23 -12.47
C LEU A 68 -5.52 -11.70 -12.09
N GLY A 69 -4.50 -12.39 -11.59
CA GLY A 69 -4.48 -13.83 -11.36
C GLY A 69 -3.64 -14.53 -12.43
N GLY A 70 -4.16 -15.60 -13.03
CA GLY A 70 -3.45 -16.36 -14.07
C GLY A 70 -3.35 -15.59 -15.40
N GLU A 71 -4.28 -15.84 -16.30
CA GLU A 71 -4.46 -15.03 -17.51
C GLU A 71 -5.95 -14.77 -17.68
N LEU A 72 -6.37 -13.50 -17.62
CA LEU A 72 -7.79 -13.11 -17.65
C LEU A 72 -8.53 -13.66 -18.86
N THR A 73 -7.85 -13.76 -20.01
CA THR A 73 -8.43 -14.29 -21.25
C THR A 73 -8.61 -15.81 -21.26
N MET A 74 -8.23 -16.50 -20.18
CA MET A 74 -8.58 -17.91 -19.93
C MET A 74 -9.98 -18.10 -19.35
N MET A 75 -10.63 -17.02 -18.87
CA MET A 75 -12.06 -17.03 -18.61
C MET A 75 -12.85 -17.16 -19.92
N PRO A 76 -14.11 -17.63 -19.91
CA PRO A 76 -14.95 -17.61 -21.10
C PRO A 76 -15.23 -16.16 -21.52
N LEU A 77 -15.12 -15.85 -22.81
CA LEU A 77 -15.39 -14.49 -23.33
C LEU A 77 -16.75 -13.96 -22.89
N ALA A 78 -17.79 -14.81 -22.90
CA ALA A 78 -19.14 -14.47 -22.48
C ALA A 78 -19.24 -13.99 -21.01
N PHE A 79 -18.32 -14.42 -20.13
CA PHE A 79 -18.26 -13.90 -18.76
C PHE A 79 -17.95 -12.41 -18.76
N TRP A 80 -16.94 -12.00 -19.53
CA TRP A 80 -16.52 -10.60 -19.61
C TRP A 80 -17.48 -9.73 -20.41
N GLU A 81 -18.12 -10.26 -21.45
CA GLU A 81 -19.17 -9.54 -22.17
C GLU A 81 -20.32 -9.10 -21.26
N ARG A 82 -20.59 -9.85 -20.18
CA ARG A 82 -21.60 -9.48 -19.17
C ARG A 82 -21.04 -8.61 -18.05
N ASN A 83 -19.83 -8.91 -17.57
CA ASN A 83 -19.31 -8.32 -16.33
C ASN A 83 -18.42 -7.10 -16.55
N LEU A 84 -17.68 -7.00 -17.65
CA LEU A 84 -16.81 -5.85 -17.90
C LEU A 84 -17.59 -4.53 -18.07
N PRO A 85 -18.68 -4.45 -18.87
CA PRO A 85 -19.49 -3.24 -18.95
C PRO A 85 -20.05 -2.84 -17.59
N TRP A 86 -20.61 -3.80 -16.84
CA TRP A 86 -21.15 -3.57 -15.50
C TRP A 86 -20.07 -3.06 -14.53
N THR A 87 -18.85 -3.60 -14.62
CA THR A 87 -17.71 -3.17 -13.81
C THR A 87 -17.35 -1.72 -14.11
N LEU A 88 -17.26 -1.35 -15.39
CA LEU A 88 -16.89 0.00 -15.81
C LEU A 88 -17.95 1.03 -15.40
N GLU A 89 -19.24 0.67 -15.46
CA GLU A 89 -20.34 1.50 -14.93
C GLU A 89 -20.22 1.68 -13.40
N ARG A 90 -19.88 0.61 -12.67
CA ARG A 90 -19.68 0.65 -11.21
C ARG A 90 -18.49 1.55 -10.84
N MET A 91 -17.36 1.42 -11.53
CA MET A 91 -16.17 2.25 -11.31
C MET A 91 -16.46 3.73 -11.59
N ALA A 92 -17.14 4.03 -12.70
CA ALA A 92 -17.57 5.39 -13.01
C ALA A 92 -18.53 5.97 -11.95
N SER A 93 -19.38 5.12 -11.35
CA SER A 93 -20.25 5.56 -10.25
C SER A 93 -19.47 5.91 -8.98
N TRP A 94 -18.38 5.20 -8.69
CA TRP A 94 -17.53 5.49 -7.52
C TRP A 94 -16.79 6.81 -7.66
N ASP A 95 -16.19 7.04 -8.83
CA ASP A 95 -15.52 8.30 -9.18
C ASP A 95 -16.46 9.51 -8.97
N ALA A 96 -17.72 9.38 -9.43
CA ALA A 96 -18.71 10.45 -9.29
C ALA A 96 -19.24 10.65 -7.86
N LEU A 97 -19.22 9.63 -7.00
CA LEU A 97 -19.87 9.66 -5.67
C LEU A 97 -18.92 10.01 -4.53
N TYR A 98 -17.65 9.58 -4.61
CA TYR A 98 -16.77 9.55 -3.44
C TYR A 98 -15.63 10.56 -3.47
N ASP A 99 -15.52 11.39 -4.52
CA ASP A 99 -14.32 12.22 -4.76
C ASP A 99 -13.05 11.37 -4.66
N ALA A 100 -13.17 10.11 -5.08
CA ALA A 100 -12.15 9.08 -4.98
C ALA A 100 -11.68 8.76 -6.38
N GLU A 101 -10.36 8.69 -6.55
CA GLU A 101 -9.76 8.18 -7.78
C GLU A 101 -10.11 6.69 -7.90
N ALA A 102 -10.95 6.34 -8.87
CA ALA A 102 -11.38 4.97 -9.13
C ALA A 102 -10.85 4.49 -10.49
N SER A 103 -9.90 3.54 -10.50
CA SER A 103 -9.29 2.99 -11.71
C SER A 103 -9.45 1.49 -11.83
N LEU A 104 -9.79 1.01 -13.04
CA LEU A 104 -9.77 -0.42 -13.38
C LEU A 104 -8.54 -0.75 -14.23
N ILE A 105 -7.71 -1.67 -13.73
CA ILE A 105 -6.52 -2.16 -14.43
C ILE A 105 -6.81 -3.57 -14.97
N TRP A 106 -6.63 -3.78 -16.27
CA TRP A 106 -6.73 -5.09 -16.92
C TRP A 106 -5.33 -5.66 -17.15
N CYS A 107 -4.90 -6.60 -16.30
CA CYS A 107 -3.58 -7.23 -16.41
C CYS A 107 -3.62 -8.45 -17.34
N THR A 108 -2.79 -8.46 -18.38
CA THR A 108 -2.76 -9.60 -19.33
C THR A 108 -1.39 -9.83 -19.95
N ASN A 109 -1.08 -11.09 -20.26
CA ASN A 109 0.13 -11.47 -20.99
C ASN A 109 0.04 -11.32 -22.53
N LEU A 110 -1.12 -10.89 -23.06
CA LEU A 110 -1.39 -10.66 -24.49
C LEU A 110 -1.32 -11.89 -25.42
N ILE A 111 -1.16 -13.10 -24.87
CA ILE A 111 -1.17 -14.35 -25.65
C ILE A 111 -2.58 -14.96 -25.64
N PHE A 112 -3.52 -14.31 -26.32
CA PHE A 112 -4.94 -14.71 -26.27
C PHE A 112 -5.21 -16.01 -27.02
N LYS A 113 -5.98 -16.92 -26.42
CA LYS A 113 -6.47 -18.13 -27.13
C LYS A 113 -7.72 -17.83 -27.96
N ASP A 114 -8.57 -16.93 -27.49
CA ASP A 114 -9.77 -16.46 -28.16
C ASP A 114 -9.53 -15.05 -28.73
N PRO A 115 -9.56 -14.87 -30.07
CA PRO A 115 -9.34 -13.55 -30.67
C PRO A 115 -10.46 -12.55 -30.36
N GLY A 116 -11.65 -12.98 -29.92
CA GLY A 116 -12.78 -12.09 -29.61
C GLY A 116 -12.51 -11.12 -28.46
N TYR A 117 -11.50 -11.39 -27.63
CA TYR A 117 -11.05 -10.45 -26.59
C TYR A 117 -10.55 -9.12 -27.14
N VAL A 118 -9.91 -9.11 -28.32
CA VAL A 118 -9.45 -7.85 -28.93
C VAL A 118 -10.65 -6.95 -29.24
N ASP A 119 -11.71 -7.52 -29.83
CA ASP A 119 -12.93 -6.79 -30.16
C ASP A 119 -13.64 -6.31 -28.89
N LEU A 120 -13.71 -7.15 -27.84
CA LEU A 120 -14.30 -6.75 -26.56
C LEU A 120 -13.55 -5.56 -25.95
N LEU A 121 -12.22 -5.65 -25.82
CA LEU A 121 -11.39 -4.61 -25.21
C LEU A 121 -11.46 -3.30 -26.01
N ASN A 122 -11.47 -3.37 -27.34
CA ASN A 122 -11.64 -2.18 -28.18
C ASN A 122 -12.99 -1.50 -27.95
N ARG A 123 -14.10 -2.26 -28.01
CA ARG A 123 -15.43 -1.71 -27.77
C ARG A 123 -15.55 -1.07 -26.38
N MET A 124 -14.99 -1.72 -25.36
CA MET A 124 -15.05 -1.21 -23.99
C MET A 124 -14.18 0.03 -23.80
N GLY A 125 -12.98 0.07 -24.36
CA GLY A 125 -12.13 1.27 -24.32
C GLY A 125 -12.74 2.46 -25.06
N GLU A 126 -13.42 2.23 -26.19
CA GLU A 126 -14.13 3.29 -26.92
C GLU A 126 -15.33 3.84 -26.13
N GLN A 127 -16.07 2.96 -25.46
CA GLN A 127 -17.24 3.33 -24.65
C GLN A 127 -16.84 3.99 -23.32
N TYR A 128 -15.73 3.55 -22.72
CA TYR A 128 -15.22 4.01 -21.41
C TYR A 128 -13.77 4.48 -21.52
N PRO A 129 -13.50 5.61 -22.22
CA PRO A 129 -12.14 6.00 -22.61
C PRO A 129 -11.19 6.34 -21.46
N ALA A 130 -11.72 6.61 -20.27
CA ALA A 130 -10.95 6.84 -19.03
C ALA A 130 -11.18 5.76 -17.97
N GLY A 131 -11.99 4.73 -18.28
CA GLY A 131 -12.44 3.74 -17.30
C GLY A 131 -11.60 2.48 -17.22
N ILE A 132 -10.67 2.26 -18.15
CA ILE A 132 -9.83 1.05 -18.22
C ILE A 132 -8.40 1.37 -18.64
N ASP A 133 -7.44 0.78 -17.93
CA ASP A 133 -6.03 0.71 -18.31
C ASP A 133 -5.67 -0.72 -18.73
N LEU A 134 -4.98 -0.87 -19.85
CA LEU A 134 -4.43 -2.16 -20.27
C LEU A 134 -2.99 -2.29 -19.76
N PHE A 135 -2.79 -3.20 -18.81
CA PHE A 135 -1.50 -3.40 -18.14
C PHE A 135 -0.81 -4.66 -18.67
N VAL A 136 0.36 -4.49 -19.29
CA VAL A 136 1.05 -5.55 -20.03
C VAL A 136 2.50 -5.72 -19.57
N PRO A 137 2.96 -6.95 -19.28
CA PRO A 137 4.25 -7.17 -18.66
C PRO A 137 5.41 -7.31 -19.66
N TRP A 138 6.61 -6.91 -19.25
CA TRP A 138 7.87 -7.11 -19.94
C TRP A 138 9.02 -7.55 -19.01
N GLU A 139 9.48 -8.78 -19.24
CA GLU A 139 10.69 -9.35 -18.63
C GLU A 139 11.14 -10.57 -19.45
N PRO A 140 12.14 -10.39 -20.34
CA PRO A 140 12.40 -11.33 -21.45
C PRO A 140 13.02 -12.67 -21.03
N ASP A 141 13.76 -12.70 -19.93
CA ASP A 141 14.58 -13.83 -19.48
C ASP A 141 13.89 -14.74 -18.47
N THR A 142 12.56 -14.66 -18.38
CA THR A 142 11.78 -15.40 -17.38
C THR A 142 10.91 -16.50 -17.99
N ASN A 143 11.23 -16.96 -19.20
CA ASN A 143 10.42 -17.92 -19.97
C ASN A 143 9.02 -17.40 -20.41
N ARG A 144 8.68 -16.12 -20.17
CA ARG A 144 7.46 -15.49 -20.72
C ARG A 144 7.44 -15.55 -22.24
N PHE A 145 8.50 -15.06 -22.88
CA PHE A 145 8.56 -14.94 -24.34
C PHE A 145 9.13 -16.17 -25.05
N LYS A 146 9.46 -17.23 -24.28
CA LYS A 146 10.18 -18.43 -24.72
C LYS A 146 11.57 -18.11 -25.28
N LYS A 147 12.30 -19.17 -25.60
CA LYS A 147 13.65 -19.06 -26.19
C LYS A 147 13.60 -18.18 -27.45
N ASP A 148 14.62 -17.32 -27.59
CA ASP A 148 14.81 -16.42 -28.75
C ASP A 148 13.62 -15.48 -29.00
N LEU A 149 12.91 -15.08 -27.92
CA LEU A 149 11.75 -14.17 -27.96
C LEU A 149 10.63 -14.62 -28.91
N ARG A 150 10.43 -15.93 -29.09
CA ARG A 150 9.49 -16.50 -30.06
C ARG A 150 8.05 -15.99 -29.93
N LEU A 151 7.59 -15.62 -28.73
CA LEU A 151 6.24 -15.08 -28.52
C LEU A 151 6.12 -13.56 -28.72
N LEU A 152 7.23 -12.83 -28.80
CA LEU A 152 7.22 -11.36 -28.94
C LEU A 152 6.45 -10.88 -30.18
N PRO A 153 6.59 -11.50 -31.38
CA PRO A 153 5.82 -11.05 -32.55
C PRO A 153 4.30 -11.14 -32.34
N ARG A 154 3.82 -12.22 -31.72
CA ARG A 154 2.40 -12.40 -31.40
C ARG A 154 1.95 -11.40 -30.34
N TYR A 155 2.74 -11.20 -29.29
CA TYR A 155 2.48 -10.21 -28.25
C TYR A 155 2.29 -8.81 -28.84
N LEU A 156 3.23 -8.36 -29.68
CA LEU A 156 3.16 -7.04 -30.33
C LEU A 156 2.00 -6.93 -31.31
N GLN A 157 1.65 -8.02 -32.00
CA GLN A 157 0.48 -8.06 -32.87
C GLN A 157 -0.81 -7.84 -32.08
N THR A 158 -0.99 -8.54 -30.96
CA THR A 158 -2.16 -8.35 -30.08
C THR A 158 -2.21 -6.93 -29.52
N LEU A 159 -1.08 -6.42 -28.98
CA LEU A 159 -1.01 -5.08 -28.42
C LEU A 159 -1.43 -4.01 -29.44
N LYS A 160 -0.90 -4.08 -30.67
CA LYS A 160 -1.23 -3.15 -31.75
C LYS A 160 -2.68 -3.25 -32.23
N ALA A 161 -3.31 -4.42 -32.06
CA ALA A 161 -4.72 -4.61 -32.41
C ALA A 161 -5.68 -4.01 -31.39
N ILE A 162 -5.23 -3.81 -30.14
CA ILE A 162 -6.00 -3.13 -29.10
C ILE A 162 -5.76 -1.62 -29.21
N THR A 163 -6.72 -0.92 -29.81
CA THR A 163 -6.67 0.51 -30.14
C THR A 163 -7.73 1.34 -29.41
N GLY A 164 -8.80 0.71 -28.91
CA GLY A 164 -9.88 1.41 -28.21
C GLY A 164 -9.49 1.86 -26.79
N ILE A 165 -8.53 1.18 -26.16
CA ILE A 165 -8.03 1.55 -24.82
C ILE A 165 -6.93 2.61 -24.97
N ARG A 166 -7.12 3.77 -24.34
CA ARG A 166 -6.20 4.91 -24.42
C ARG A 166 -4.96 4.72 -23.56
N ARG A 167 -5.15 4.37 -22.29
CA ARG A 167 -4.05 4.13 -21.34
C ARG A 167 -3.58 2.68 -21.47
N ARG A 168 -2.32 2.50 -21.86
CA ARG A 168 -1.70 1.19 -22.05
C ARG A 168 -0.35 1.21 -21.34
N THR A 169 -0.33 0.62 -20.15
CA THR A 169 0.83 0.59 -19.27
C THR A 169 1.71 -0.64 -19.52
N LEU A 170 2.99 -0.40 -19.80
CA LEU A 170 4.03 -1.44 -19.81
C LEU A 170 4.58 -1.61 -18.39
N CYS A 171 4.36 -2.77 -17.79
CA CYS A 171 4.94 -3.15 -16.52
C CYS A 171 6.24 -3.90 -16.74
N VAL A 172 7.35 -3.25 -16.43
CA VAL A 172 8.68 -3.81 -16.60
C VAL A 172 9.11 -4.45 -15.29
N THR A 173 9.10 -5.78 -15.22
CA THR A 173 9.68 -6.46 -14.06
C THR A 173 11.21 -6.45 -14.18
N MET A 174 11.88 -5.76 -13.28
CA MET A 174 13.30 -5.47 -13.35
C MET A 174 14.16 -6.75 -13.20
N SER A 175 14.61 -7.28 -14.33
CA SER A 175 15.52 -8.43 -14.42
C SER A 175 16.87 -8.05 -15.04
N GLN A 176 17.86 -8.92 -14.89
CA GLN A 176 19.21 -8.67 -15.45
C GLN A 176 19.16 -8.50 -16.97
N ALA A 177 18.26 -9.20 -17.66
CA ALA A 177 18.09 -9.02 -19.10
C ALA A 177 17.44 -7.68 -19.44
N VAL A 178 16.48 -7.18 -18.66
CA VAL A 178 15.96 -5.81 -18.83
C VAL A 178 17.08 -4.79 -18.72
N ILE A 179 17.92 -4.90 -17.68
CA ILE A 179 19.07 -4.00 -17.50
C ILE A 179 20.04 -4.11 -18.67
N ALA A 180 20.31 -5.33 -19.16
CA ALA A 180 21.24 -5.57 -20.27
C ALA A 180 20.71 -5.10 -21.64
N ASP A 181 19.41 -5.23 -21.90
CA ASP A 181 18.77 -4.75 -23.13
C ASP A 181 18.77 -3.21 -23.20
N GLY A 182 18.74 -2.55 -22.05
CA GLY A 182 18.75 -1.09 -21.93
C GLY A 182 17.39 -0.44 -22.17
N PRO A 183 17.22 0.82 -21.73
CA PRO A 183 15.94 1.53 -21.86
C PRO A 183 15.57 1.84 -23.31
N GLU A 184 16.54 1.97 -24.23
CA GLU A 184 16.31 2.21 -25.65
C GLU A 184 15.47 1.10 -26.28
N PHE A 185 15.68 -0.16 -25.87
CA PHE A 185 14.88 -1.28 -26.37
C PHE A 185 13.39 -1.08 -26.08
N LEU A 186 13.05 -0.58 -24.88
CA LEU A 186 11.67 -0.33 -24.51
C LEU A 186 11.04 0.76 -25.38
N VAL A 187 11.79 1.84 -25.59
CA VAL A 187 11.38 2.98 -26.41
C VAL A 187 11.12 2.54 -27.85
N ASP A 188 12.08 1.85 -28.46
CA ASP A 188 12.04 1.45 -29.87
C ASP A 188 11.00 0.36 -30.15
N THR A 189 10.73 -0.50 -29.18
CA THR A 189 9.83 -1.66 -29.36
C THR A 189 8.39 -1.33 -28.99
N PHE A 190 8.17 -0.72 -27.82
CA PHE A 190 6.84 -0.66 -27.21
C PHE A 190 6.09 0.64 -27.46
N LEU A 191 6.77 1.79 -27.55
CA LEU A 191 6.08 3.04 -27.88
C LEU A 191 5.45 3.00 -29.27
N PRO A 192 6.14 2.51 -30.34
CA PRO A 192 5.50 2.32 -31.64
C PRO A 192 4.40 1.25 -31.64
N ALA A 193 4.36 0.39 -30.62
CA ALA A 193 3.28 -0.57 -30.42
C ALA A 193 2.07 0.02 -29.68
N GLY A 194 2.19 1.25 -29.18
CA GLY A 194 1.10 2.03 -28.59
C GLY A 194 1.15 2.19 -27.08
N ILE A 195 2.22 1.76 -26.41
CA ILE A 195 2.37 2.01 -24.97
C ILE A 195 2.39 3.53 -24.69
N THR A 196 1.63 3.94 -23.68
CA THR A 196 1.49 5.34 -23.26
C THR A 196 2.06 5.59 -21.87
N ASP A 197 2.26 4.53 -21.09
CA ASP A 197 2.72 4.60 -19.71
C ASP A 197 3.69 3.46 -19.45
N ILE A 198 4.72 3.70 -18.63
CA ILE A 198 5.67 2.68 -18.21
C ILE A 198 5.79 2.70 -16.70
N THR A 199 5.73 1.53 -16.08
CA THR A 199 6.11 1.32 -14.68
C THR A 199 7.21 0.27 -14.60
N CYS A 200 8.05 0.35 -13.58
CA CYS A 200 9.17 -0.56 -13.38
C CYS A 200 9.07 -1.20 -12.01
N ASP A 201 8.90 -2.51 -11.90
CA ASP A 201 8.71 -3.17 -10.62
C ASP A 201 9.89 -4.06 -10.23
N MET A 202 10.22 -4.08 -8.95
CA MET A 202 11.22 -5.00 -8.42
C MET A 202 10.67 -6.43 -8.40
N LEU A 203 11.57 -7.40 -8.54
CA LEU A 203 11.22 -8.81 -8.42
C LEU A 203 10.68 -9.17 -7.03
N TYR A 204 9.66 -10.02 -7.01
CA TYR A 204 9.04 -10.52 -5.80
C TYR A 204 9.63 -11.89 -5.42
N PRO A 205 10.09 -12.10 -4.18
CA PRO A 205 10.57 -13.41 -3.70
C PRO A 205 9.39 -14.31 -3.28
N ALA A 206 8.42 -14.52 -4.18
CA ALA A 206 7.20 -15.29 -3.95
C ALA A 206 6.95 -16.30 -5.09
N GLY A 207 6.23 -17.39 -4.81
CA GLY A 207 5.91 -18.43 -5.79
C GLY A 207 7.14 -18.94 -6.55
N SER A 208 7.05 -18.94 -7.89
CA SER A 208 8.20 -19.30 -8.75
C SER A 208 9.36 -18.31 -8.61
N GLY A 209 9.04 -17.04 -8.35
CA GLY A 209 9.98 -15.94 -8.14
C GLY A 209 10.97 -16.16 -6.99
N LYS A 210 10.66 -16.99 -5.99
CA LYS A 210 11.60 -17.34 -4.90
C LYS A 210 12.95 -17.84 -5.40
N THR A 211 12.92 -18.77 -6.35
CA THR A 211 14.16 -19.35 -6.92
C THR A 211 14.86 -18.35 -7.84
N TYR A 212 14.06 -17.60 -8.59
CA TYR A 212 14.54 -16.63 -9.56
C TYR A 212 15.14 -15.36 -8.91
N PHE A 213 14.75 -15.01 -7.68
CA PHE A 213 15.22 -13.83 -6.95
C PHE A 213 16.74 -13.76 -6.77
N SER A 214 17.45 -14.90 -6.84
CA SER A 214 18.92 -14.92 -6.88
C SER A 214 19.53 -14.13 -8.05
N ARG A 215 18.73 -13.83 -9.07
CA ARG A 215 19.07 -13.03 -10.26
C ARG A 215 18.46 -11.63 -10.20
N ALA A 216 18.01 -11.17 -9.04
CA ALA A 216 17.44 -9.83 -8.92
C ALA A 216 18.46 -8.74 -9.28
N CYS A 217 17.94 -7.59 -9.71
CA CYS A 217 18.75 -6.39 -9.95
C CYS A 217 18.96 -5.63 -8.65
N SER A 218 20.02 -4.83 -8.60
CA SER A 218 20.23 -3.95 -7.47
C SER A 218 19.42 -2.66 -7.57
N TYR A 219 19.19 -2.02 -6.43
CA TYR A 219 18.54 -0.71 -6.39
C TYR A 219 19.30 0.33 -7.20
N GLY A 220 20.64 0.26 -7.23
CA GLY A 220 21.46 1.15 -8.04
C GLY A 220 21.28 0.99 -9.54
N ASP A 221 21.23 -0.25 -10.02
CA ASP A 221 21.03 -0.55 -11.44
C ASP A 221 19.62 -0.12 -11.88
N VAL A 222 18.62 -0.41 -11.05
CA VAL A 222 17.22 -0.04 -11.30
C VAL A 222 17.05 1.48 -11.31
N SER A 223 17.65 2.18 -10.34
CA SER A 223 17.64 3.65 -10.33
C SER A 223 18.29 4.24 -11.58
N GLN A 224 19.42 3.68 -12.00
CA GLN A 224 20.11 4.15 -13.22
C GLN A 224 19.24 3.91 -14.46
N PHE A 225 18.68 2.72 -14.60
CA PHE A 225 17.79 2.37 -15.71
C PHE A 225 16.59 3.30 -15.80
N ILE A 226 15.91 3.59 -14.69
CA ILE A 226 14.74 4.47 -14.65
C ILE A 226 15.13 5.92 -15.02
N LEU A 227 16.30 6.41 -14.57
CA LEU A 227 16.80 7.74 -14.96
C LEU A 227 17.10 7.82 -16.46
N ASP A 228 17.74 6.79 -17.00
CA ASP A 228 18.10 6.74 -18.42
C ASP A 228 16.84 6.62 -19.29
N LEU A 229 15.87 5.80 -18.86
CA LEU A 229 14.55 5.71 -19.50
C LEU A 229 13.83 7.06 -19.48
N HIS A 230 13.77 7.72 -18.32
CA HIS A 230 13.14 9.04 -18.18
C HIS A 230 13.72 10.07 -19.17
N ALA A 231 15.04 10.04 -19.40
CA ALA A 231 15.70 10.94 -20.34
C ALA A 231 15.38 10.67 -21.82
N LEU A 232 14.94 9.45 -22.15
CA LEU A 232 14.61 9.02 -23.52
C LEU A 232 13.12 9.17 -23.84
N LEU A 233 12.25 9.14 -22.84
CA LEU A 233 10.80 9.16 -23.05
C LEU A 233 10.31 10.52 -23.57
N PRO A 234 9.41 10.53 -24.57
CA PRO A 234 8.74 11.76 -24.99
C PRO A 234 7.75 12.21 -23.91
N ASN A 235 7.47 13.52 -23.85
CA ASN A 235 6.52 14.11 -22.89
C ASN A 235 5.09 13.53 -22.93
N SER A 236 4.73 12.81 -24.00
CA SER A 236 3.43 12.17 -24.16
C SER A 236 3.35 10.78 -23.51
N VAL A 237 4.45 10.27 -22.96
CA VAL A 237 4.52 8.98 -22.30
C VAL A 237 4.87 9.19 -20.83
N GLU A 238 4.05 8.62 -19.95
CA GLU A 238 4.27 8.70 -18.51
C GLU A 238 5.23 7.61 -18.04
N LEU A 239 6.06 7.95 -17.06
CA LEU A 239 6.86 7.00 -16.29
C LEU A 239 6.36 7.06 -14.85
N SER A 240 5.45 6.15 -14.48
CA SER A 240 4.65 6.24 -13.26
C SER A 240 5.48 6.49 -11.99
N PRO A 241 6.62 5.80 -11.76
CA PRO A 241 7.50 6.09 -10.63
C PRO A 241 7.94 7.56 -10.55
N MET A 242 8.31 8.15 -11.69
CA MET A 242 8.77 9.53 -11.75
C MET A 242 7.63 10.52 -11.55
N VAL A 243 6.48 10.28 -12.18
CA VAL A 243 5.28 11.13 -12.02
C VAL A 243 4.83 11.15 -10.56
N GLU A 244 4.74 10.00 -9.91
CA GLU A 244 4.39 9.91 -8.49
C GLU A 244 5.43 10.59 -7.59
N MET A 245 6.73 10.35 -7.81
CA MET A 245 7.79 10.99 -7.01
C MET A 245 7.79 12.52 -7.19
N GLU A 246 7.57 13.03 -8.40
CA GLU A 246 7.52 14.46 -8.68
C GLU A 246 6.31 15.12 -8.01
N ALA A 247 5.15 14.47 -8.05
CA ALA A 247 3.96 14.91 -7.31
C ALA A 247 4.21 14.90 -5.79
N ALA A 248 4.74 13.79 -5.27
CA ALA A 248 5.05 13.59 -3.87
C ALA A 248 6.10 14.59 -3.34
N CYS A 249 7.09 14.98 -4.15
CA CYS A 249 8.08 15.99 -3.76
C CYS A 249 7.48 17.36 -3.44
N ARG A 250 6.28 17.67 -3.95
CA ARG A 250 5.61 18.96 -3.69
C ARG A 250 4.99 19.00 -2.30
N THR A 251 4.27 17.94 -1.93
CA THR A 251 3.39 17.92 -0.76
C THR A 251 3.81 16.93 0.34
N LEU A 252 4.62 15.93 -0.01
CA LEU A 252 4.96 14.77 0.82
C LEU A 252 3.71 14.07 1.39
N THR A 253 2.74 13.76 0.53
CA THR A 253 1.47 13.13 0.95
C THR A 253 1.06 11.84 0.23
N HIS A 254 1.43 11.61 -1.03
CA HIS A 254 0.99 10.40 -1.73
C HIS A 254 2.14 9.81 -2.52
N TYR A 255 2.40 8.52 -2.32
CA TYR A 255 3.36 7.75 -3.08
C TYR A 255 3.00 6.28 -2.89
N HIS A 256 2.38 5.69 -3.90
CA HIS A 256 1.87 4.32 -3.87
C HIS A 256 2.89 3.34 -4.42
N TYR A 257 3.67 3.81 -5.39
CA TYR A 257 4.73 3.04 -6.00
C TYR A 257 5.66 2.41 -4.94
N ALA A 258 5.96 1.12 -5.15
CA ALA A 258 6.55 0.15 -4.23
C ALA A 258 5.60 -0.57 -3.25
N GLY A 259 4.27 -0.45 -3.43
CA GLY A 259 3.25 -1.17 -2.65
C GLY A 259 2.91 -0.51 -1.31
N ASN A 260 2.98 0.82 -1.28
CA ASN A 260 2.70 1.64 -0.11
C ASN A 260 1.21 1.98 -0.02
N ASP A 261 0.39 0.92 0.05
CA ASP A 261 -1.07 1.03 0.09
C ASP A 261 -1.59 0.79 1.50
N THR A 262 -2.73 1.39 1.84
CA THR A 262 -3.38 1.05 3.11
C THR A 262 -3.81 -0.42 3.05
N TYR A 263 -4.41 -0.82 1.93
CA TYR A 263 -4.83 -2.17 1.65
C TYR A 263 -4.23 -2.62 0.33
N ASP A 264 -3.76 -3.86 0.32
CA ASP A 264 -3.50 -4.63 -0.90
C ASP A 264 -4.13 -5.99 -0.61
N ILE A 265 -5.33 -6.21 -1.12
CA ILE A 265 -6.10 -7.44 -0.89
C ILE A 265 -6.27 -8.19 -2.20
N GLU A 266 -6.24 -9.50 -2.15
CA GLU A 266 -6.56 -10.34 -3.31
C GLU A 266 -7.82 -11.17 -3.04
N VAL A 267 -8.72 -11.24 -4.03
CA VAL A 267 -9.94 -12.03 -3.99
C VAL A 267 -9.83 -13.19 -4.97
N GLU A 268 -9.80 -14.40 -4.42
CA GLU A 268 -9.66 -15.65 -5.16
C GLU A 268 -10.95 -16.05 -5.89
N PRO A 269 -10.89 -16.98 -6.87
CA PRO A 269 -12.08 -17.46 -7.59
C PRO A 269 -13.22 -17.96 -6.68
N SER A 270 -12.88 -18.46 -5.50
CA SER A 270 -13.85 -18.93 -4.49
C SER A 270 -14.59 -17.80 -3.78
N GLY A 271 -14.03 -16.59 -3.74
CA GLY A 271 -14.46 -15.50 -2.86
C GLY A 271 -13.67 -15.41 -1.55
N GLU A 272 -12.67 -16.26 -1.35
CA GLU A 272 -11.68 -16.12 -0.28
C GLU A 272 -10.85 -14.85 -0.49
N VAL A 273 -10.51 -14.17 0.61
CA VAL A 273 -9.74 -12.93 0.60
C VAL A 273 -8.43 -13.12 1.33
N THR A 274 -7.33 -12.76 0.66
CA THR A 274 -5.98 -12.75 1.20
C THR A 274 -5.43 -11.33 1.26
N PHE A 275 -4.38 -11.13 2.03
CA PHE A 275 -3.67 -9.86 2.13
C PHE A 275 -2.32 -9.99 1.42
N ASN A 276 -1.92 -8.91 0.74
CA ASN A 276 -0.75 -8.84 -0.12
C ASN A 276 -0.89 -9.73 -1.37
N SER A 277 -1.30 -9.11 -2.49
CA SER A 277 -1.61 -9.79 -3.75
C SER A 277 -0.41 -10.46 -4.41
N SER A 278 0.80 -10.23 -3.89
CA SER A 278 2.04 -10.85 -4.36
C SER A 278 2.33 -12.21 -3.74
N PHE A 279 1.51 -12.72 -2.81
CA PHE A 279 1.70 -14.04 -2.20
C PHE A 279 0.44 -14.88 -2.34
N THR A 280 0.58 -16.13 -2.83
CA THR A 280 -0.55 -17.00 -3.19
C THR A 280 -0.41 -18.40 -2.60
N GLY A 281 -1.52 -19.14 -2.55
CA GLY A 281 -1.54 -20.52 -2.07
C GLY A 281 -1.09 -20.62 -0.61
N GLU A 282 -0.11 -21.49 -0.33
CA GLU A 282 0.44 -21.65 1.03
C GLU A 282 1.25 -20.43 1.51
N GLU A 283 1.63 -19.54 0.59
CA GLU A 283 2.36 -18.30 0.90
C GLU A 283 1.42 -17.14 1.20
N SER A 284 0.13 -17.29 0.86
CA SER A 284 -0.89 -16.27 1.09
C SER A 284 -0.82 -15.77 2.53
N ARG A 285 -0.81 -14.45 2.71
CA ARG A 285 -0.86 -13.87 4.04
C ARG A 285 -2.32 -13.84 4.47
N PHE A 286 -2.67 -14.80 5.31
CA PHE A 286 -3.96 -14.80 5.96
C PHE A 286 -3.97 -13.83 7.12
N GLY A 287 -5.15 -13.24 7.33
CA GLY A 287 -5.50 -12.71 8.64
C GLY A 287 -5.45 -13.80 9.70
N THR A 288 -5.77 -13.44 10.94
CA THR A 288 -5.90 -14.38 12.05
C THR A 288 -6.80 -15.59 11.70
N GLN A 289 -7.77 -15.39 10.81
CA GLN A 289 -8.64 -16.42 10.24
C GLN A 289 -8.83 -16.19 8.72
N THR A 290 -9.25 -17.24 8.01
CA THR A 290 -9.70 -17.14 6.62
C THR A 290 -10.86 -16.15 6.52
N LEU A 291 -10.78 -15.24 5.55
CA LEU A 291 -11.79 -14.23 5.29
C LEU A 291 -12.49 -14.55 3.96
N HIS A 292 -13.81 -14.35 3.90
CA HIS A 292 -14.58 -14.54 2.67
C HIS A 292 -15.47 -13.33 2.40
N ILE A 293 -15.71 -13.01 1.12
CA ILE A 293 -16.61 -11.90 0.71
C ILE A 293 -18.07 -12.03 1.18
N LEU A 294 -18.43 -13.17 1.79
CA LEU A 294 -19.79 -13.45 2.29
C LEU A 294 -19.92 -13.22 3.80
N ASP A 295 -18.84 -12.88 4.48
CA ASP A 295 -18.85 -12.64 5.92
C ASP A 295 -19.75 -11.46 6.31
N GLU A 296 -20.55 -11.64 7.37
CA GLU A 296 -21.53 -10.65 7.87
C GLU A 296 -20.87 -9.37 8.42
N SER A 297 -19.58 -9.44 8.79
CA SER A 297 -18.76 -8.29 9.23
C SER A 297 -17.52 -8.10 8.35
N PHE A 298 -17.66 -8.32 7.04
CA PHE A 298 -16.55 -8.31 6.08
C PHE A 298 -15.63 -7.10 6.25
N ALA A 299 -16.15 -5.87 6.21
CA ALA A 299 -15.30 -4.69 6.28
C ALA A 299 -14.49 -4.64 7.60
N ALA A 300 -15.14 -4.81 8.75
CA ALA A 300 -14.46 -4.79 10.05
C ALA A 300 -13.40 -5.90 10.18
N LYS A 301 -13.72 -7.12 9.73
CA LYS A 301 -12.77 -8.23 9.68
C LYS A 301 -11.61 -7.94 8.73
N THR A 302 -11.87 -7.31 7.59
CA THR A 302 -10.81 -6.96 6.62
C THR A 302 -9.84 -5.95 7.21
N ILE A 303 -10.37 -4.88 7.83
CA ILE A 303 -9.56 -3.86 8.51
C ILE A 303 -8.71 -4.52 9.60
N PHE A 304 -9.32 -5.34 10.47
CA PHE A 304 -8.62 -6.03 11.56
C PHE A 304 -7.53 -6.96 11.04
N ASN A 305 -7.81 -7.75 10.01
CA ASN A 305 -6.86 -8.71 9.47
C ASN A 305 -5.72 -8.07 8.66
N ASN A 306 -5.94 -6.91 8.07
CA ASN A 306 -4.92 -6.12 7.35
C ASN A 306 -3.89 -5.44 8.27
N THR A 307 -4.17 -5.32 9.57
CA THR A 307 -3.31 -4.58 10.52
C THR A 307 -1.83 -5.00 10.53
N PRO A 308 -1.41 -6.27 10.32
CA PRO A 308 0.01 -6.61 10.23
C PRO A 308 0.69 -6.03 8.99
N GLU A 309 0.00 -6.02 7.84
CA GLU A 309 0.52 -5.39 6.62
C GLU A 309 0.64 -3.88 6.81
N LEU A 310 -0.35 -3.26 7.46
CA LEU A 310 -0.30 -1.83 7.77
C LEU A 310 0.87 -1.50 8.71
N ALA A 311 1.06 -2.29 9.78
CA ALA A 311 2.21 -2.14 10.68
C ALA A 311 3.53 -2.27 9.91
N LEU A 312 3.67 -3.29 9.05
CA LEU A 312 4.84 -3.49 8.21
C LEU A 312 5.12 -2.30 7.28
N ARG A 313 4.09 -1.76 6.64
CA ARG A 313 4.23 -0.60 5.73
C ARG A 313 4.62 0.67 6.46
N HIS A 314 4.21 0.83 7.72
CA HIS A 314 4.66 1.95 8.57
C HIS A 314 6.06 1.77 9.19
N ARG A 315 6.61 0.54 9.20
CA ARG A 315 7.96 0.29 9.71
C ARG A 315 9.05 0.90 8.84
N MET A 316 10.10 1.36 9.51
CA MET A 316 11.32 1.95 8.93
C MET A 316 12.54 1.14 9.35
N PRO A 317 12.81 -0.01 8.68
CA PRO A 317 13.86 -0.93 9.14
C PRO A 317 15.27 -0.41 8.86
N TYR A 318 15.44 0.55 7.95
CA TYR A 318 16.75 1.01 7.49
C TYR A 318 17.22 2.27 8.26
N PRO A 319 18.42 2.27 8.86
CA PRO A 319 18.94 3.42 9.63
C PRO A 319 18.98 4.73 8.84
N GLU A 320 19.29 4.68 7.55
CA GLU A 320 19.37 5.83 6.65
C GLU A 320 18.02 6.54 6.47
N CYS A 321 16.89 5.87 6.69
CA CYS A 321 15.57 6.48 6.59
C CYS A 321 15.37 7.59 7.64
N LYS A 322 16.00 7.48 8.82
CA LYS A 322 15.80 8.41 9.94
C LYS A 322 16.07 9.87 9.56
N ALA A 323 17.13 10.10 8.79
CA ALA A 323 17.53 11.45 8.36
C ALA A 323 17.05 11.80 6.94
N CYS A 324 16.42 10.86 6.21
CA CYS A 324 16.04 11.06 4.82
C CYS A 324 14.75 11.88 4.72
N GLU A 325 14.78 13.02 4.00
CA GLU A 325 13.60 13.89 3.85
C GLU A 325 12.39 13.19 3.23
N PHE A 326 12.63 12.28 2.28
CA PHE A 326 11.60 11.54 1.53
C PHE A 326 10.99 10.36 2.29
N ALA A 327 11.59 9.93 3.40
CA ALA A 327 11.14 8.74 4.13
C ALA A 327 9.67 8.83 4.56
N VAL A 328 9.16 10.03 4.82
CA VAL A 328 7.77 10.30 5.22
C VAL A 328 6.71 9.89 4.17
N VAL A 329 7.10 9.73 2.90
CA VAL A 329 6.22 9.22 1.83
C VAL A 329 6.72 7.90 1.27
N CYS A 330 8.03 7.81 1.04
CA CYS A 330 8.68 6.61 0.51
C CYS A 330 8.50 5.39 1.43
N SER A 331 8.23 5.61 2.73
CA SER A 331 7.91 4.56 3.68
C SER A 331 9.00 3.52 3.84
N GLY A 332 10.26 3.85 3.51
CA GLY A 332 11.38 2.90 3.54
C GLY A 332 11.54 2.04 2.29
N GLY A 333 10.84 2.36 1.19
CA GLY A 333 10.92 1.65 -0.07
C GLY A 333 9.88 0.54 -0.21
N TRP A 334 10.19 -0.48 -1.00
CA TRP A 334 9.29 -1.62 -1.25
C TRP A 334 8.85 -2.32 0.02
N ALA A 335 7.52 -2.37 0.23
CA ALA A 335 6.90 -2.90 1.44
C ALA A 335 7.36 -4.34 1.72
N TRP A 336 7.39 -5.20 0.69
CA TRP A 336 7.81 -6.59 0.82
C TRP A 336 9.34 -6.75 0.95
N HIS A 337 10.15 -5.79 0.50
CA HIS A 337 11.61 -5.88 0.65
C HIS A 337 12.09 -5.65 2.09
N LYS A 338 11.24 -5.05 2.94
CA LYS A 338 11.51 -4.85 4.37
C LYS A 338 11.69 -6.16 5.14
N GLN A 339 11.17 -7.26 4.62
CA GLN A 339 11.20 -8.58 5.24
C GLN A 339 12.20 -9.54 4.58
N LEU A 340 12.98 -9.08 3.60
CA LEU A 340 14.03 -9.91 3.00
C LEU A 340 15.00 -10.40 4.06
N SER A 341 15.44 -11.65 3.93
CA SER A 341 16.53 -12.18 4.75
C SER A 341 17.82 -11.39 4.51
N PRO A 342 18.78 -11.38 5.45
CA PRO A 342 20.07 -10.72 5.26
C PRO A 342 20.83 -11.19 4.00
N GLU A 343 20.61 -12.43 3.57
CA GLU A 343 21.20 -12.94 2.32
C GLU A 343 20.57 -12.32 1.08
N GLN A 344 19.24 -12.29 1.02
CA GLN A 344 18.52 -11.65 -0.07
C GLN A 344 18.77 -10.14 -0.13
N GLN A 345 18.86 -9.47 1.02
CA GLN A 345 19.18 -8.04 1.08
C GLN A 345 20.54 -7.75 0.43
N ARG A 346 21.56 -8.59 0.61
CA ARG A 346 22.89 -8.40 -0.02
C ARG A 346 22.84 -8.41 -1.55
N ILE A 347 21.86 -9.07 -2.15
CA ILE A 347 21.69 -9.14 -3.61
C ILE A 347 21.20 -7.80 -4.17
N VAL A 348 20.29 -7.12 -3.45
CA VAL A 348 19.59 -5.94 -3.99
C VAL A 348 20.10 -4.60 -3.44
N SER A 349 20.71 -4.59 -2.25
CA SER A 349 20.98 -3.38 -1.44
C SER A 349 22.14 -2.49 -1.86
N HIS A 350 22.69 -2.65 -3.07
CA HIS A 350 23.84 -1.88 -3.53
C HIS A 350 23.48 -0.81 -4.56
N GLY A 351 24.28 0.26 -4.59
CA GLY A 351 24.21 1.37 -5.57
C GLY A 351 23.07 2.38 -5.39
N ASP A 352 22.06 2.08 -4.55
CA ASP A 352 21.07 3.01 -3.98
C ASP A 352 20.41 2.36 -2.74
N CYS A 353 19.55 3.09 -2.03
CA CYS A 353 18.72 2.54 -0.96
C CYS A 353 17.45 1.88 -1.50
N ALA A 354 16.75 1.13 -0.65
CA ALA A 354 15.49 0.46 -0.98
C ALA A 354 14.37 1.43 -1.43
N GLY A 355 14.51 2.73 -1.15
CA GLY A 355 13.58 3.76 -1.60
C GLY A 355 13.92 4.41 -2.94
N LEU A 356 15.00 3.98 -3.62
CA LEU A 356 15.55 4.62 -4.83
C LEU A 356 15.81 6.12 -4.64
N LYS A 357 16.55 6.50 -3.60
CA LYS A 357 16.76 7.92 -3.23
C LYS A 357 17.29 8.76 -4.38
N ARG A 358 18.09 8.19 -5.30
CA ARG A 358 18.59 8.91 -6.48
C ARG A 358 17.47 9.42 -7.38
N LEU A 359 16.38 8.65 -7.51
CA LEU A 359 15.18 9.06 -8.25
C LEU A 359 14.46 10.20 -7.54
N TRP A 360 14.26 10.11 -6.23
CA TRP A 360 13.68 11.19 -5.43
C TRP A 360 14.46 12.50 -5.55
N GLU A 361 15.78 12.43 -5.49
CA GLU A 361 16.65 13.59 -5.69
C GLU A 361 16.55 14.14 -7.11
N HIS A 362 16.38 13.29 -8.12
CA HIS A 362 16.13 13.72 -9.50
C HIS A 362 14.77 14.40 -9.62
N ALA A 363 13.68 13.76 -9.16
CA ALA A 363 12.33 14.29 -9.17
C ALA A 363 12.25 15.67 -8.49
N LYS A 364 12.84 15.81 -7.29
CA LYS A 364 12.92 17.10 -6.56
C LYS A 364 13.63 18.19 -7.38
N ARG A 365 14.72 17.86 -8.07
CA ARG A 365 15.43 18.78 -8.96
C ARG A 365 14.57 19.15 -10.19
N SER A 366 13.90 18.18 -10.80
CA SER A 366 13.04 18.37 -11.99
C SER A 366 11.89 19.32 -11.71
N VAL A 367 11.25 19.22 -10.53
CA VAL A 367 10.16 20.14 -10.14
C VAL A 367 10.64 21.49 -9.59
N GLY A 368 11.94 21.67 -9.37
CA GLY A 368 12.54 22.93 -8.92
C GLY A 368 12.20 23.32 -7.47
N ILE A 369 11.95 22.35 -6.59
CA ILE A 369 11.52 22.61 -5.21
C ILE A 369 12.68 22.46 -4.24
N HIS A 370 12.92 23.49 -3.43
CA HIS A 370 13.94 23.47 -2.37
C HIS A 370 13.42 22.84 -1.05
N ALA A 371 12.13 23.01 -0.78
CA ALA A 371 11.43 22.48 0.40
C ALA A 371 9.98 22.14 0.06
N ALA A 372 9.51 20.97 0.49
CA ALA A 372 8.12 20.56 0.28
C ALA A 372 7.15 21.38 1.13
N ASP A 373 5.95 21.64 0.61
CA ASP A 373 4.86 22.28 1.35
C ASP A 373 3.91 21.23 1.93
N ARG A 374 4.05 20.95 3.22
CA ARG A 374 3.22 19.99 3.96
C ARG A 374 2.03 20.64 4.68
N SER A 375 1.73 21.92 4.42
CA SER A 375 0.78 22.68 5.23
C SER A 375 -0.64 22.09 5.18
N GLU A 376 -1.08 21.65 3.99
CA GLU A 376 -2.38 21.00 3.81
C GLU A 376 -2.47 19.67 4.55
N TYR A 377 -1.42 18.87 4.47
CA TYR A 377 -1.32 17.60 5.16
C TYR A 377 -1.40 17.76 6.68
N ILE A 378 -0.57 18.63 7.24
CA ILE A 378 -0.54 18.91 8.69
C ILE A 378 -1.92 19.40 9.13
N SER A 379 -2.56 20.26 8.34
CA SER A 379 -3.93 20.75 8.60
C SER A 379 -4.96 19.61 8.57
N MET A 380 -4.87 18.69 7.59
CA MET A 380 -5.73 17.51 7.51
C MET A 380 -5.56 16.61 8.73
N VAL A 381 -4.33 16.26 9.10
CA VAL A 381 -4.02 15.41 10.25
C VAL A 381 -4.48 16.07 11.55
N ALA A 382 -4.25 17.37 11.73
CA ALA A 382 -4.74 18.13 12.89
C ALA A 382 -6.28 18.13 12.98
N ARG A 383 -6.98 18.24 11.84
CA ARG A 383 -8.44 18.14 11.78
C ARG A 383 -8.92 16.75 12.19
N ARG A 384 -8.30 15.68 11.68
CA ARG A 384 -8.62 14.27 12.06
C ARG A 384 -8.39 14.04 13.55
N ALA A 385 -7.26 14.49 14.10
CA ALA A 385 -6.96 14.39 15.53
C ALA A 385 -7.96 15.17 16.40
N LYS A 386 -8.40 16.36 15.96
CA LYS A 386 -9.45 17.12 16.66
C LYS A 386 -10.79 16.38 16.68
N VAL A 387 -11.18 15.78 15.56
CA VAL A 387 -12.39 14.93 15.49
C VAL A 387 -12.27 13.76 16.46
N GLY A 388 -11.11 13.10 16.49
CA GLY A 388 -10.77 12.04 17.42
C GLY A 388 -10.93 12.43 18.89
N SER A 389 -10.32 13.56 19.28
CA SER A 389 -10.39 14.10 20.64
C SER A 389 -11.82 14.45 21.08
N LEU A 390 -12.61 15.04 20.18
CA LEU A 390 -14.04 15.32 20.44
C LEU A 390 -14.84 14.03 20.61
N ASN A 391 -14.60 13.02 19.77
CA ASN A 391 -15.23 11.72 19.88
C ASN A 391 -14.89 11.05 21.22
N ARG A 392 -13.61 11.06 21.61
CA ARG A 392 -13.16 10.53 22.91
C ARG A 392 -13.89 11.16 24.08
N ARG A 393 -13.93 12.50 24.15
CA ARG A 393 -14.64 13.22 25.22
C ARG A 393 -16.12 12.86 25.27
N ARG A 394 -16.77 12.73 24.11
CA ARG A 394 -18.18 12.30 24.02
C ARG A 394 -18.36 10.91 24.62
N LEU A 395 -17.48 9.97 24.28
CA LEU A 395 -17.57 8.59 24.76
C LEU A 395 -17.27 8.46 26.26
N GLU A 396 -16.26 9.17 26.76
CA GLU A 396 -15.94 9.24 28.20
C GLU A 396 -17.06 9.90 29.01
N SER A 397 -17.81 10.84 28.42
CA SER A 397 -18.98 11.46 29.05
C SER A 397 -20.26 10.62 28.97
N SER A 398 -20.26 9.57 28.14
CA SER A 398 -21.43 8.72 27.96
C SER A 398 -21.57 7.75 29.14
N SER A 399 -22.80 7.38 29.48
CA SER A 399 -23.07 6.35 30.49
C SER A 399 -22.88 4.93 29.96
N ALA A 400 -22.39 4.76 28.73
CA ALA A 400 -22.14 3.44 28.15
C ALA A 400 -20.85 2.87 28.73
N ASN A 401 -20.89 1.60 29.15
CA ASN A 401 -19.70 0.92 29.61
C ASN A 401 -18.72 0.70 28.45
N PRO A 402 -17.41 0.83 28.67
CA PRO A 402 -16.41 0.46 27.66
C PRO A 402 -16.57 -1.01 27.25
N VAL A 403 -16.31 -1.29 25.97
CA VAL A 403 -16.19 -2.65 25.43
C VAL A 403 -14.87 -3.23 25.94
N LYS A 404 -14.93 -4.35 26.66
CA LYS A 404 -13.76 -4.96 27.28
C LYS A 404 -13.22 -6.09 26.43
N GLU A 405 -12.00 -5.94 25.93
CA GLU A 405 -11.36 -6.99 25.13
C GLU A 405 -11.26 -8.34 25.85
N SER A 406 -11.17 -8.33 27.19
CA SER A 406 -11.13 -9.54 28.01
C SER A 406 -12.33 -10.46 27.80
N GLU A 407 -13.49 -9.91 27.41
CA GLU A 407 -14.73 -10.66 27.17
C GLU A 407 -14.68 -11.46 25.86
N PHE A 408 -13.73 -11.13 24.96
CA PHE A 408 -13.68 -11.66 23.60
C PHE A 408 -12.49 -12.59 23.32
N ARG A 409 -11.66 -12.94 24.31
CA ARG A 409 -10.42 -13.74 24.07
C ARG A 409 -10.61 -15.03 23.26
N GLY A 410 -11.79 -15.64 23.31
CA GLY A 410 -12.16 -16.81 22.51
C GLY A 410 -13.34 -16.61 21.55
N ALA A 411 -13.85 -15.38 21.43
CA ALA A 411 -15.11 -15.08 20.74
C ALA A 411 -14.88 -14.13 19.55
N TYR A 412 -14.17 -14.63 18.53
CA TYR A 412 -13.73 -13.83 17.39
C TYR A 412 -14.91 -13.20 16.61
N GLU A 413 -15.97 -13.95 16.35
CA GLU A 413 -17.14 -13.41 15.63
C GLU A 413 -17.90 -12.38 16.48
N GLU A 414 -18.09 -12.66 17.77
CA GLU A 414 -18.78 -11.76 18.70
C GLU A 414 -18.00 -10.45 18.92
N PHE A 415 -16.67 -10.48 18.79
CA PHE A 415 -15.86 -9.27 18.86
C PHE A 415 -16.29 -8.24 17.81
N PHE A 416 -16.57 -8.64 16.58
CA PHE A 416 -16.94 -7.71 15.50
C PHE A 416 -18.39 -7.24 15.57
N THR A 417 -19.27 -8.03 16.20
CA THR A 417 -20.66 -7.59 16.43
C THR A 417 -20.76 -6.61 17.61
N CYS A 418 -19.85 -6.69 18.59
CA CYS A 418 -19.83 -5.80 19.75
C CYS A 418 -18.90 -4.60 19.61
N CYS A 419 -17.82 -4.69 18.82
CA CYS A 419 -16.88 -3.60 18.58
C CYS A 419 -17.38 -2.68 17.45
N GLU A 420 -18.47 -1.96 17.73
CA GLU A 420 -19.08 -1.05 16.76
C GLU A 420 -18.29 0.26 16.62
N PRO A 421 -18.38 0.95 15.46
CA PRO A 421 -17.77 2.25 15.25
C PRO A 421 -18.09 3.26 16.35
N ASN A 422 -17.07 4.01 16.78
CA ASN A 422 -17.16 4.96 17.89
C ASN A 422 -17.44 4.31 19.25
N SER A 423 -16.94 3.11 19.52
CA SER A 423 -16.92 2.53 20.86
C SER A 423 -15.71 2.99 21.68
N LEU A 424 -15.82 2.98 23.00
CA LEU A 424 -14.69 3.11 23.92
C LEU A 424 -14.21 1.72 24.31
N ILE A 425 -12.93 1.42 24.09
CA ILE A 425 -12.34 0.09 24.26
C ILE A 425 -11.45 0.05 25.51
N GLU A 426 -11.67 -0.92 26.38
CA GLU A 426 -10.75 -1.28 27.46
C GLU A 426 -9.83 -2.40 26.97
N MET A 427 -8.57 -2.05 26.71
CA MET A 427 -7.59 -2.98 26.16
C MET A 427 -7.02 -3.91 27.23
N VAL A 428 -6.86 -5.18 26.85
CA VAL A 428 -6.22 -6.22 27.63
C VAL A 428 -4.76 -6.43 27.22
N ASP A 429 -3.92 -6.76 28.21
CA ASP A 429 -2.51 -7.08 28.01
C ASP A 429 -2.33 -8.36 27.16
N GLY A 430 -1.20 -8.39 26.43
CA GLY A 430 -0.88 -9.44 25.47
C GLY A 430 -1.62 -9.26 24.15
N GLU A 431 -1.79 -10.37 23.44
CA GLU A 431 -2.51 -10.42 22.17
C GLU A 431 -4.01 -10.64 22.37
N LEU A 432 -4.81 -10.12 21.46
CA LEU A 432 -6.20 -10.51 21.23
C LEU A 432 -6.33 -10.99 19.79
N HIS A 433 -6.78 -12.23 19.59
CA HIS A 433 -6.92 -12.83 18.27
C HIS A 433 -5.63 -12.70 17.42
N GLN A 434 -4.49 -13.04 18.05
CA GLN A 434 -3.15 -12.97 17.43
C GLN A 434 -2.74 -11.57 16.95
N LYS A 435 -3.38 -10.51 17.49
CA LYS A 435 -3.01 -9.13 17.23
C LYS A 435 -2.38 -8.48 18.45
N ASP A 436 -1.25 -7.82 18.24
CA ASP A 436 -0.55 -7.07 19.27
C ASP A 436 -1.23 -5.71 19.55
N TRP A 437 -0.63 -4.88 20.41
CA TRP A 437 -1.19 -3.56 20.72
C TRP A 437 -1.15 -2.59 19.54
N ILE A 438 -0.08 -2.60 18.74
CA ILE A 438 0.08 -1.68 17.60
C ILE A 438 -0.99 -1.97 16.55
N GLU A 439 -1.17 -3.25 16.23
CA GLU A 439 -2.15 -3.75 15.27
C GLU A 439 -3.58 -3.44 15.70
N ARG A 440 -3.93 -3.70 16.97
CA ARG A 440 -5.27 -3.40 17.49
C ARG A 440 -5.58 -1.91 17.51
N LEU A 441 -4.60 -1.07 17.84
CA LEU A 441 -4.75 0.38 17.76
C LEU A 441 -4.98 0.85 16.31
N PHE A 442 -4.32 0.25 15.31
CA PHE A 442 -4.59 0.56 13.90
C PHE A 442 -6.02 0.22 13.49
N PHE A 443 -6.54 -0.91 13.96
CA PHE A 443 -7.94 -1.30 13.75
C PHE A 443 -8.90 -0.29 14.39
N TYR A 444 -8.73 0.03 15.68
CA TYR A 444 -9.60 0.97 16.39
C TYR A 444 -9.59 2.37 15.78
N ASP A 445 -8.42 2.82 15.33
CA ASP A 445 -8.26 4.08 14.62
C ASP A 445 -9.08 4.12 13.32
N ALA A 446 -9.03 3.05 12.52
CA ALA A 446 -9.74 2.96 11.24
C ALA A 446 -11.27 2.95 11.40
N ILE A 447 -11.81 2.18 12.34
CA ILE A 447 -13.26 2.12 12.60
C ILE A 447 -13.77 3.27 13.49
N GLY A 448 -12.89 4.17 13.92
CA GLY A 448 -13.24 5.36 14.71
C GLY A 448 -13.56 5.10 16.19
N CYS A 449 -13.11 3.97 16.74
CA CYS A 449 -13.13 3.69 18.17
C CYS A 449 -12.12 4.56 18.93
N GLN A 450 -12.18 4.54 20.25
CA GLN A 450 -11.22 5.18 21.16
C GLN A 450 -10.80 4.17 22.23
N VAL A 451 -9.64 4.39 22.85
CA VAL A 451 -9.14 3.53 23.92
C VAL A 451 -9.25 4.23 25.26
N SER A 452 -9.76 3.51 26.26
CA SER A 452 -9.78 3.95 27.65
C SER A 452 -8.36 3.88 28.21
N THR A 453 -7.82 5.03 28.64
CA THR A 453 -6.47 5.12 29.21
C THR A 453 -6.58 5.41 30.71
N ASP A 454 -6.42 4.38 31.54
CA ASP A 454 -6.23 4.55 32.99
C ASP A 454 -4.81 5.08 33.31
N GLY A 455 -4.52 5.27 34.60
CA GLY A 455 -3.22 5.79 35.05
C GLY A 455 -2.02 4.86 34.77
N GLU A 456 -2.25 3.58 34.50
CA GLU A 456 -1.19 2.60 34.20
C GLU A 456 -1.09 2.26 32.72
N TRP A 457 -2.05 2.72 31.90
CA TRP A 457 -2.17 2.33 30.50
C TRP A 457 -0.89 2.62 29.71
N TYR A 458 -0.26 3.78 29.92
CA TYR A 458 0.96 4.16 29.20
C TYR A 458 2.15 3.25 29.54
N SER A 459 2.33 2.91 30.81
CA SER A 459 3.38 1.98 31.23
C SER A 459 3.09 0.54 30.80
N ARG A 460 1.81 0.14 30.69
CA ARG A 460 1.40 -1.12 30.04
C ARG A 460 1.73 -1.08 28.55
N ALA A 461 1.36 -0.02 27.84
CA ALA A 461 1.64 0.17 26.42
C ALA A 461 3.15 0.11 26.13
N ALA A 462 3.98 0.71 26.98
CA ALA A 462 5.44 0.68 26.85
C ALA A 462 6.00 -0.76 26.96
N ARG A 463 5.44 -1.59 27.86
CA ARG A 463 5.81 -3.01 27.97
C ARG A 463 5.33 -3.86 26.79
N GLN A 464 4.20 -3.50 26.20
CA GLN A 464 3.54 -4.30 25.16
C GLN A 464 4.04 -3.98 23.75
N GLY A 465 4.24 -2.69 23.44
CA GLY A 465 4.62 -2.23 22.10
C GLY A 465 5.93 -1.42 22.03
N GLY A 466 6.57 -1.14 23.17
CA GLY A 466 7.87 -0.48 23.24
C GLY A 466 7.94 0.88 22.56
N GLU A 467 9.14 1.23 22.09
CA GLU A 467 9.39 2.49 21.37
C GLU A 467 8.54 2.61 20.10
N GLU A 468 8.27 1.50 19.40
CA GLU A 468 7.55 1.49 18.13
C GLU A 468 6.11 2.00 18.30
N LEU A 469 5.37 1.51 19.29
CA LEU A 469 4.02 1.99 19.60
C LEU A 469 4.01 3.50 19.87
N PHE A 470 4.93 3.99 20.68
CA PHE A 470 5.03 5.42 20.99
C PHE A 470 5.45 6.25 19.79
N ARG A 471 6.26 5.69 18.86
CA ARG A 471 6.52 6.34 17.56
C ARG A 471 5.22 6.49 16.76
N HIS A 472 4.35 5.48 16.70
CA HIS A 472 3.06 5.63 16.01
C HIS A 472 2.18 6.73 16.62
N ILE A 473 2.16 6.86 17.96
CA ILE A 473 1.43 7.91 18.67
C ILE A 473 2.03 9.30 18.36
N VAL A 474 3.34 9.48 18.60
CA VAL A 474 4.02 10.78 18.47
C VAL A 474 4.00 11.28 17.03
N TYR A 475 4.23 10.38 16.06
CA TYR A 475 4.19 10.73 14.64
C TYR A 475 2.79 10.68 14.03
N ARG A 476 1.73 10.53 14.85
CA ARG A 476 0.33 10.57 14.41
C ARG A 476 -0.02 9.58 13.30
N ASN A 477 0.55 8.37 13.33
CA ASN A 477 0.10 7.27 12.44
C ASN A 477 -1.30 6.77 12.82
N TYR A 478 -1.75 7.03 14.05
CA TYR A 478 -3.15 6.93 14.44
C TYR A 478 -3.81 8.30 14.24
N HIS A 479 -4.68 8.42 13.24
CA HIS A 479 -5.24 9.70 12.80
C HIS A 479 -6.38 10.22 13.69
N PHE A 480 -7.11 9.31 14.31
CA PHE A 480 -8.34 9.58 15.05
C PHE A 480 -8.23 9.14 16.52
N LEU A 481 -7.33 8.22 16.88
CA LEU A 481 -7.10 7.93 18.30
C LEU A 481 -6.50 9.14 19.01
N SER A 482 -7.08 9.47 20.16
CA SER A 482 -6.62 10.56 21.01
C SER A 482 -5.91 10.01 22.23
N PHE A 483 -4.69 10.50 22.51
CA PHE A 483 -3.89 10.17 23.70
C PHE A 483 -3.57 11.46 24.47
N ASP A 484 -3.28 11.34 25.77
CA ASP A 484 -2.82 12.47 26.57
C ASP A 484 -1.35 12.80 26.23
N PRO A 485 -1.05 13.98 25.67
CA PRO A 485 0.31 14.29 25.24
C PRO A 485 1.33 14.28 26.39
N GLY A 486 0.93 14.75 27.57
CA GLY A 486 1.79 14.80 28.75
C GLY A 486 2.20 13.42 29.23
N ALA A 487 1.25 12.48 29.32
CA ALA A 487 1.51 11.10 29.71
C ALA A 487 2.35 10.35 28.66
N VAL A 488 2.10 10.59 27.37
CA VAL A 488 2.92 10.04 26.26
C VAL A 488 4.36 10.54 26.38
N ALA A 489 4.56 11.85 26.56
CA ALA A 489 5.89 12.43 26.70
C ALA A 489 6.59 11.93 27.97
N GLY A 490 5.87 11.82 29.09
CA GLY A 490 6.39 11.29 30.35
C GLY A 490 6.95 9.88 30.20
N GLU A 491 6.18 8.98 29.57
CA GLU A 491 6.61 7.60 29.35
C GLU A 491 7.80 7.51 28.36
N VAL A 492 7.79 8.30 27.27
CA VAL A 492 8.92 8.36 26.33
C VAL A 492 10.19 8.83 27.05
N LEU A 493 10.13 9.88 27.86
CA LEU A 493 11.29 10.44 28.55
C LEU A 493 11.79 9.56 29.71
N ALA A 494 10.92 8.74 30.30
CA ALA A 494 11.26 7.74 31.32
C ALA A 494 12.07 6.56 30.76
N ASN A 495 12.10 6.38 29.43
CA ASN A 495 12.84 5.34 28.73
C ASN A 495 14.01 5.96 27.92
N PRO A 496 15.10 6.41 28.57
CA PRO A 496 16.16 7.19 27.91
C PRO A 496 16.96 6.41 26.85
N ASP A 497 16.89 5.08 26.86
CA ASP A 497 17.53 4.22 25.86
C ASP A 497 16.82 4.26 24.51
N TRP A 498 15.55 4.68 24.48
CA TRP A 498 14.78 4.83 23.23
C TRP A 498 15.35 5.98 22.40
N GLU A 499 15.48 5.76 21.09
CA GLU A 499 15.92 6.82 20.17
C GLU A 499 14.89 7.95 20.12
N LEU A 500 13.60 7.62 20.22
CA LEU A 500 12.51 8.60 20.32
C LEU A 500 12.67 9.54 21.52
N ALA A 501 13.18 9.05 22.65
CA ALA A 501 13.43 9.88 23.84
C ALA A 501 14.53 10.91 23.58
N LYS A 502 15.58 10.52 22.85
CA LYS A 502 16.69 11.41 22.44
C LYS A 502 16.20 12.45 21.44
N GLU A 503 15.40 12.04 20.45
CA GLU A 503 14.75 12.92 19.47
C GLU A 503 13.87 13.98 20.17
N LEU A 504 12.97 13.55 21.06
CA LEU A 504 12.05 14.45 21.77
C LEU A 504 12.80 15.43 22.68
N LYS A 505 13.83 14.98 23.42
CA LYS A 505 14.68 15.88 24.22
C LYS A 505 15.37 16.92 23.35
N GLY A 506 15.92 16.53 22.21
CA GLY A 506 16.58 17.44 21.27
C GLY A 506 15.65 18.56 20.80
N VAL A 507 14.40 18.23 20.50
CA VAL A 507 13.37 19.21 20.09
C VAL A 507 12.97 20.13 21.25
N LEU A 508 12.76 19.59 22.45
CA LEU A 508 12.34 20.37 23.63
C LEU A 508 13.42 21.36 24.13
N HIS A 509 14.71 21.02 24.02
CA HIS A 509 15.82 21.86 24.48
C HIS A 509 16.22 22.95 23.47
N GLY A 510 15.38 23.23 22.47
CA GLY A 510 15.63 24.29 21.50
C GLY A 510 16.81 24.00 20.57
N GLY A 511 17.07 22.73 20.24
CA GLY A 511 18.09 22.34 19.27
C GLY A 511 17.81 22.92 17.88
N THR A 512 18.29 24.13 17.62
CA THR A 512 18.23 24.82 16.31
C THR A 512 19.25 24.28 15.31
N ASN A 513 19.79 23.07 15.51
CA ASN A 513 20.94 22.54 14.76
C ASN A 513 20.63 21.30 13.92
N THR A 514 19.47 21.26 13.27
CA THR A 514 19.26 20.39 12.10
C THR A 514 18.24 21.04 11.17
N THR A 515 18.73 21.71 10.12
CA THR A 515 18.02 22.11 8.88
C THR A 515 16.67 22.86 9.05
N PRO A 516 16.51 24.11 8.58
CA PRO A 516 15.32 24.96 8.77
C PRO A 516 13.96 24.47 8.20
N VAL A 517 13.79 23.19 7.84
CA VAL A 517 12.75 22.72 6.92
C VAL A 517 11.87 21.60 7.46
N ARG A 518 12.19 20.91 8.56
CA ARG A 518 11.29 19.86 9.09
C ARG A 518 10.36 20.40 10.18
N LYS A 519 9.24 21.01 9.75
CA LYS A 519 7.99 20.96 10.53
C LYS A 519 7.42 19.55 10.37
N ASP A 520 7.86 18.63 11.21
CA ASP A 520 7.31 17.28 11.26
C ASP A 520 6.44 17.07 12.51
N GLU A 521 5.77 15.93 12.56
CA GLU A 521 4.79 15.59 13.56
C GLU A 521 5.39 15.55 14.99
N LEU A 522 6.71 15.34 15.13
CA LEU A 522 7.42 15.39 16.41
C LEU A 522 7.49 16.83 16.95
N PHE A 523 7.77 17.82 16.10
CA PHE A 523 7.75 19.23 16.51
C PHE A 523 6.34 19.69 16.91
N GLU A 524 5.32 19.27 16.16
CA GLU A 524 3.92 19.54 16.51
C GLU A 524 3.53 18.89 17.84
N PHE A 525 3.95 17.65 18.07
CA PHE A 525 3.77 16.97 19.36
C PHE A 525 4.45 17.74 20.49
N ALA A 526 5.73 18.12 20.35
CA ALA A 526 6.44 18.89 21.35
C ALA A 526 5.81 20.28 21.61
N ALA A 527 5.29 20.94 20.58
CA ALA A 527 4.57 22.21 20.71
C ALA A 527 3.31 22.05 21.57
N THR A 528 2.58 20.92 21.46
CA THR A 528 1.40 20.66 22.31
C THR A 528 1.75 20.58 23.80
N LEU A 529 2.94 20.07 24.15
CA LEU A 529 3.42 19.99 25.53
C LEU A 529 3.69 21.37 26.12
N SER A 530 4.25 22.29 25.30
CA SER A 530 4.56 23.66 25.71
C SER A 530 3.32 24.52 25.99
N VAL A 531 2.16 24.13 25.43
CA VAL A 531 0.87 24.78 25.68
C VAL A 531 0.16 24.19 26.91
N GLN A 532 0.45 22.93 27.26
CA GLN A 532 -0.19 22.22 28.38
C GLN A 532 0.59 22.31 29.70
N LEU A 533 1.88 22.63 29.67
CA LEU A 533 2.72 22.78 30.86
C LEU A 533 2.83 24.26 31.27
N PRO A 534 2.52 24.62 32.53
CA PRO A 534 2.85 25.95 33.07
C PRO A 534 4.36 26.19 32.97
N ARG A 535 4.78 27.43 32.70
CA ARG A 535 6.20 27.87 32.56
C ARG A 535 7.13 27.52 33.74
N GLU A 536 6.62 26.95 34.83
CA GLU A 536 7.40 26.60 36.02
C GLU A 536 7.95 25.16 36.00
N THR A 537 7.59 24.32 35.03
CA THR A 537 8.16 22.96 34.89
C THR A 537 9.32 22.87 33.90
N SER A 538 9.71 23.96 33.21
CA SER A 538 10.92 23.95 32.37
C SER A 538 12.19 23.65 33.17
N ASP A 539 12.19 23.99 34.46
CA ASP A 539 13.34 23.80 35.36
C ASP A 539 13.38 22.41 36.00
N ALA A 540 12.35 21.57 35.79
CA ALA A 540 12.35 20.17 36.21
C ALA A 540 12.94 19.22 35.15
N PHE A 541 13.19 19.73 33.94
CA PHE A 541 13.77 18.98 32.82
C PHE A 541 15.20 19.42 32.46
N SER A 542 15.78 20.36 33.22
CA SER A 542 17.17 20.83 33.08
C SER A 542 18.19 19.96 33.81
#